data_AF-A0A3A8ICA9-F1
#
_entry.id   AF-A0A3A8ICA9-F1
#
_cell.length_a   1.000
_cell.length_b   1.000
_cell.length_c   1.000
_cell.angle_alpha   90.00
_cell.angle_beta   90.00
_cell.angle_gamma   90.00
#
_symmetry.space_group_name_H-M   'P 1'
#
loop_
_entity.id
_entity.type
_entity.pdbx_description
1 polymer ?
#
loop_
_entity_poly.entity_id
_entity_poly.type
_entity_poly.pdbx_seq_one_letter_code
_entity_poly.pdbx_strand_id
1 'polypeptide(L)'
;MRKSWPYAVVMMLVLLGVPKVLHHFIPDPRQAQMMFPIVMLVLLVPVALYFLPRYRRSKKLTDEGLQLLSEGRVAAALERFEAARPLAKIQVVPTYNIGITQLQLWRLPTAGRELSSLESRKDLTPRFRAVLSAALALVDALEGRLARVELRLAEAKSQADFPLGFAPLASAVVACREGRWAEARALLGDAALENLTGPLRGLRNALEAWCIEQLTGEARPVDAIALFGEASQDSLQAAWPEFVDFVVTRSLVPPVTPVATSAGR
;
A
#
# COMPACT_ATOMS: atom_id res chain seq x y z
N MET A 1 -2.63 19.44 -16.59
CA MET A 1 -1.69 20.35 -15.87
C MET A 1 -2.46 21.47 -15.16
N ARG A 2 -3.11 21.20 -14.01
CA ARG A 2 -4.04 22.17 -13.36
C ARG A 2 -3.92 22.20 -11.82
N LYS A 3 -2.69 22.07 -11.28
CA LYS A 3 -2.44 22.02 -9.82
C LYS A 3 -1.75 23.27 -9.23
N SER A 4 -1.42 24.27 -10.02
CA SER A 4 -0.79 25.51 -9.54
C SER A 4 -1.77 26.60 -9.10
N TRP A 5 -3.07 26.48 -9.43
CA TRP A 5 -4.04 27.56 -9.20
C TRP A 5 -4.19 28.01 -7.73
N PRO A 6 -4.28 27.12 -6.71
CA PRO A 6 -4.39 27.59 -5.33
C PRO A 6 -3.09 28.22 -4.82
N TYR A 7 -1.93 27.73 -5.27
CA TYR A 7 -0.63 28.34 -4.93
C TYR A 7 -0.44 29.69 -5.62
N ALA A 8 -0.90 29.83 -6.86
CA ALA A 8 -0.88 31.08 -7.60
C ALA A 8 -1.82 32.12 -6.99
N VAL A 9 -3.03 31.72 -6.55
CA VAL A 9 -3.98 32.60 -5.86
C VAL A 9 -3.46 33.01 -4.48
N VAL A 10 -2.87 32.10 -3.71
CA VAL A 10 -2.23 32.44 -2.43
C VAL A 10 -1.02 33.33 -2.64
N MET A 11 -0.16 33.04 -3.62
CA MET A 11 0.96 33.91 -3.98
C MET A 11 0.47 35.29 -4.43
N MET A 12 -0.61 35.37 -5.21
CA MET A 12 -1.19 36.63 -5.65
C MET A 12 -1.81 37.41 -4.48
N LEU A 13 -2.50 36.75 -3.55
CA LEU A 13 -3.01 37.36 -2.33
C LEU A 13 -1.90 37.83 -1.40
N VAL A 14 -0.79 37.10 -1.30
CA VAL A 14 0.37 37.53 -0.54
C VAL A 14 1.08 38.70 -1.23
N LEU A 15 1.31 38.61 -2.54
CA LEU A 15 1.96 39.67 -3.34
C LEU A 15 1.14 40.94 -3.48
N LEU A 16 -0.20 40.86 -3.43
CA LEU A 16 -1.08 42.03 -3.53
C LEU A 16 -1.61 42.50 -2.17
N GLY A 17 -1.78 41.59 -1.21
CA GLY A 17 -2.30 41.86 0.12
C GLY A 17 -1.24 42.39 1.08
N VAL A 18 -0.06 41.77 1.11
CA VAL A 18 1.03 42.19 2.02
C VAL A 18 1.49 43.63 1.73
N PRO A 19 1.66 44.09 0.47
CA PRO A 19 1.99 45.49 0.21
C PRO A 19 0.89 46.48 0.59
N LYS A 20 -0.39 46.10 0.42
CA LYS A 20 -1.54 46.94 0.83
C LYS A 20 -1.64 47.08 2.34
N VAL A 21 -1.41 46.00 3.07
CA VAL A 21 -1.33 46.03 4.54
C VAL A 21 -0.13 46.86 4.98
N LEU A 22 1.04 46.70 4.35
CA LEU A 22 2.22 47.53 4.61
C LEU A 22 1.96 49.02 4.35
N HIS A 23 1.28 49.40 3.27
CA HIS A 23 0.93 50.79 2.98
C HIS A 23 -0.10 51.38 3.95
N HIS A 24 -0.92 50.53 4.59
CA HIS A 24 -1.84 50.98 5.63
C HIS A 24 -1.12 51.37 6.92
N PHE A 25 -0.02 50.69 7.26
CA PHE A 25 0.77 50.94 8.47
C PHE A 25 2.01 51.81 8.25
N ILE A 26 2.51 51.89 7.01
CA ILE A 26 3.66 52.70 6.59
C ILE A 26 3.20 53.61 5.45
N PRO A 27 2.89 54.90 5.72
CA PRO A 27 2.36 55.82 4.73
C PRO A 27 3.37 56.18 3.62
N ASP A 28 4.68 56.06 3.88
CA ASP A 28 5.72 56.29 2.89
C ASP A 28 5.85 55.06 1.96
N PRO A 29 5.50 55.20 0.66
CA PRO A 29 5.54 54.09 -0.29
C PRO A 29 6.96 53.55 -0.53
N ARG A 30 8.01 54.38 -0.39
CA ARG A 30 9.40 53.91 -0.51
C ARG A 30 9.80 53.04 0.66
N GLN A 31 9.41 53.44 1.87
CA GLN A 31 9.67 52.69 3.10
C GLN A 31 8.86 51.38 3.14
N ALA A 32 7.60 51.39 2.69
CA ALA A 32 6.78 50.19 2.58
C ALA A 32 7.36 49.16 1.58
N GLN A 33 7.90 49.61 0.44
CA GLN A 33 8.59 48.74 -0.53
C GLN A 33 9.89 48.16 0.03
N MET A 34 10.67 48.93 0.81
CA MET A 34 11.88 48.40 1.47
C MET A 34 11.56 47.38 2.57
N MET A 35 10.43 47.53 3.26
CA MET A 35 9.99 46.62 4.33
C MET A 35 9.32 45.34 3.83
N PHE A 36 8.79 45.34 2.61
CA PHE A 36 8.15 44.18 1.98
C PHE A 36 9.00 42.88 2.01
N PRO A 37 10.27 42.87 1.56
CA PRO A 37 11.10 41.67 1.63
C PRO A 37 11.34 41.21 3.08
N ILE A 38 11.45 42.14 4.03
CA ILE A 38 11.64 41.83 5.46
C ILE A 38 10.40 41.13 6.02
N VAL A 39 9.19 41.66 5.75
CA VAL A 39 7.93 41.06 6.19
C VAL A 39 7.72 39.67 5.56
N MET A 40 8.04 39.52 4.27
CA MET A 40 8.01 38.21 3.61
C MET A 40 8.98 37.22 4.24
N LEU A 41 10.19 37.66 4.60
CA LEU A 41 11.19 36.82 5.25
C LEU A 41 10.76 36.42 6.66
N VAL A 42 10.21 37.35 7.44
CA VAL A 42 9.64 37.11 8.78
C VAL A 42 8.46 36.12 8.74
N LEU A 43 7.67 36.10 7.67
CA LEU A 43 6.57 35.13 7.50
C LEU A 43 7.05 33.77 6.98
N LEU A 44 7.94 33.75 5.97
CA LEU A 44 8.37 32.52 5.31
C LEU A 44 9.39 31.73 6.13
N VAL A 45 10.31 32.40 6.84
CA VAL A 45 11.38 31.71 7.57
C VAL A 45 10.83 30.84 8.71
N PRO A 46 9.92 31.31 9.59
CA PRO A 46 9.35 30.45 10.64
C PRO A 46 8.54 29.27 10.05
N VAL A 47 7.79 29.51 8.98
CA VAL A 47 7.03 28.45 8.28
C VAL A 47 8.00 27.42 7.70
N ALA A 48 9.08 27.84 7.04
CA ALA A 48 10.10 26.95 6.49
C ALA A 48 10.83 26.18 7.61
N LEU A 49 11.25 26.87 8.68
CA LEU A 49 11.91 26.26 9.84
C LEU A 49 11.02 25.26 10.57
N TYR A 50 9.70 25.46 10.57
CA TYR A 50 8.76 24.52 11.16
C TYR A 50 8.45 23.32 10.24
N PHE A 51 8.08 23.55 8.99
CA PHE A 51 7.60 22.49 8.09
C PHE A 51 8.72 21.69 7.42
N LEU A 52 9.86 22.32 7.10
CA LEU A 52 10.93 21.65 6.35
C LEU A 52 11.57 20.49 7.14
N PRO A 53 11.96 20.65 8.43
CA PRO A 53 12.50 19.54 9.21
C PRO A 53 11.47 18.43 9.42
N ARG A 54 10.21 18.80 9.65
CA ARG A 54 9.10 17.86 9.83
C ARG A 54 8.87 17.01 8.58
N TYR A 55 8.83 17.65 7.40
CA TYR A 55 8.68 16.96 6.12
C TYR A 55 9.87 16.04 5.83
N ARG A 56 11.11 16.50 6.04
CA ARG A 56 12.31 15.67 5.87
C ARG A 56 12.29 14.46 6.79
N ARG A 57 11.87 14.62 8.05
CA ARG A 57 11.76 13.52 9.01
C ARG A 57 10.66 12.53 8.61
N SER A 58 9.50 13.00 8.18
CA SER A 58 8.42 12.15 7.66
C SER A 58 8.87 11.33 6.45
N LYS A 59 9.56 11.97 5.50
CA LYS A 59 10.13 11.30 4.33
C LYS A 59 11.14 10.23 4.74
N LYS A 60 12.11 10.58 5.60
CA LYS A 60 13.12 9.63 6.11
C LYS A 60 12.48 8.39 6.72
N LEU A 61 11.49 8.56 7.60
CA LEU A 61 10.77 7.44 8.22
C LEU A 61 9.99 6.62 7.18
N THR A 62 9.43 7.27 6.15
CA THR A 62 8.75 6.55 5.07
C THR A 62 9.73 5.71 4.26
N ASP A 63 10.90 6.27 3.91
CA ASP A 63 11.94 5.57 3.17
C ASP A 63 12.50 4.38 3.98
N GLU A 64 12.75 4.58 5.29
CA GLU A 64 13.13 3.50 6.23
C GLU A 64 12.05 2.40 6.30
N GLY A 65 10.77 2.78 6.38
CA GLY A 65 9.66 1.84 6.41
C GLY A 65 9.55 1.02 5.12
N LEU A 66 9.76 1.64 3.95
CA LEU A 66 9.77 0.94 2.67
C LEU A 66 10.93 -0.05 2.56
N GLN A 67 12.12 0.33 3.04
CA GLN A 67 13.27 -0.57 3.10
C GLN A 67 12.97 -1.78 3.99
N LEU A 68 12.48 -1.56 5.22
CA LEU A 68 12.11 -2.64 6.14
C LEU A 68 11.05 -3.57 5.54
N LEU A 69 10.07 -3.01 4.81
CA LEU A 69 9.05 -3.80 4.15
C LEU A 69 9.63 -4.68 3.03
N SER A 70 10.62 -4.19 2.27
CA SER A 70 11.33 -5.00 1.27
C SER A 70 12.17 -6.12 1.89
N GLU A 71 12.66 -5.91 3.11
CA GLU A 71 13.38 -6.91 3.93
C GLU A 71 12.44 -7.91 4.61
N GLY A 72 11.12 -7.75 4.48
CA GLY A 72 10.12 -8.60 5.13
C GLY A 72 9.87 -8.28 6.60
N ARG A 73 10.43 -7.18 7.14
CA ARG A 73 10.29 -6.74 8.53
C ARG A 73 9.02 -5.89 8.70
N VAL A 74 7.86 -6.51 8.54
CA VAL A 74 6.57 -5.84 8.36
C VAL A 74 6.14 -5.04 9.59
N ALA A 75 6.31 -5.57 10.82
CA ALA A 75 5.96 -4.87 12.05
C ALA A 75 6.86 -3.65 12.29
N ALA A 76 8.16 -3.78 12.04
CA ALA A 76 9.09 -2.65 12.14
C ALA A 76 8.77 -1.56 11.09
N ALA A 77 8.38 -1.95 9.87
CA ALA A 77 7.93 -1.01 8.85
C ALA A 77 6.67 -0.26 9.29
N LEU A 78 5.70 -0.95 9.91
CA LEU A 78 4.48 -0.35 10.44
C LEU A 78 4.80 0.76 11.46
N GLU A 79 5.69 0.50 12.42
CA GLU A 79 6.10 1.50 13.41
C GLU A 79 6.66 2.77 12.74
N ARG A 80 7.46 2.61 11.68
CA ARG A 80 8.02 3.75 10.93
C ARG A 80 6.95 4.55 10.21
N PHE A 81 5.99 3.89 9.57
CA PHE A 81 4.89 4.59 8.89
C PHE A 81 3.95 5.30 9.87
N GLU A 82 3.67 4.70 11.03
CA GLU A 82 2.89 5.32 12.10
C GLU A 82 3.59 6.56 12.66
N ALA A 83 4.91 6.50 12.87
CA ALA A 83 5.72 7.65 13.28
C ALA A 83 5.81 8.73 12.18
N ALA A 84 5.78 8.34 10.90
CA ALA A 84 5.82 9.28 9.77
C ALA A 84 4.49 10.04 9.58
N ARG A 85 3.35 9.40 9.88
CA ARG A 85 1.99 9.92 9.64
C ARG A 85 1.73 11.29 10.26
N PRO A 86 1.96 11.55 11.56
CA PRO A 86 1.72 12.89 12.12
C PRO A 86 2.64 13.93 11.47
N LEU A 87 3.87 13.54 11.09
CA LEU A 87 4.87 14.43 10.52
C LEU A 87 4.58 14.83 9.06
N ALA A 88 3.74 14.08 8.36
CA ALA A 88 3.47 14.30 6.95
C ALA A 88 2.59 15.54 6.72
N LYS A 89 2.93 16.34 5.70
CA LYS A 89 2.08 17.44 5.22
C LYS A 89 0.75 16.91 4.68
N ILE A 90 0.81 15.78 3.98
CA ILE A 90 -0.35 15.07 3.42
C ILE A 90 -0.21 13.61 3.84
N GLN A 91 -1.19 13.10 4.58
CA GLN A 91 -1.12 11.78 5.20
C GLN A 91 -1.42 10.61 4.24
N VAL A 92 -1.68 10.88 2.95
CA VAL A 92 -2.05 9.86 1.94
C VAL A 92 -1.06 8.70 1.89
N VAL A 93 0.24 8.99 1.73
CA VAL A 93 1.27 7.95 1.59
C VAL A 93 1.47 7.16 2.89
N PRO A 94 1.68 7.80 4.06
CA PRO A 94 1.77 7.05 5.32
C PRO A 94 0.53 6.20 5.61
N THR A 95 -0.68 6.74 5.44
CA THR A 95 -1.93 5.98 5.68
C THR A 95 -2.05 4.78 4.75
N TYR A 96 -1.72 4.94 3.46
CA TYR A 96 -1.72 3.82 2.53
C TYR A 96 -0.70 2.75 2.94
N ASN A 97 0.53 3.15 3.25
CA ASN A 97 1.57 2.22 3.66
C ASN A 97 1.24 1.49 4.97
N ILE A 98 0.60 2.17 5.93
CA ILE A 98 0.03 1.54 7.14
C ILE A 98 -1.00 0.49 6.74
N GLY A 99 -1.95 0.84 5.87
CA GLY A 99 -2.95 -0.11 5.35
C GLY A 99 -2.32 -1.36 4.72
N ILE A 100 -1.28 -1.19 3.90
CA ILE A 100 -0.55 -2.31 3.28
C ILE A 100 0.23 -3.14 4.31
N THR A 101 0.89 -2.52 5.30
CA THR A 101 1.57 -3.27 6.36
C THR A 101 0.58 -4.06 7.22
N GLN A 102 -0.57 -3.47 7.56
CA GLN A 102 -1.64 -4.19 8.28
C GLN A 102 -2.19 -5.36 7.46
N LEU A 103 -2.32 -5.21 6.13
CA LEU A 103 -2.70 -6.30 5.23
C LEU A 103 -1.66 -7.43 5.25
N GLN A 104 -0.37 -7.10 5.17
CA GLN A 104 0.72 -8.10 5.23
C GLN A 104 0.86 -8.75 6.61
N LEU A 105 0.32 -8.12 7.66
CA LEU A 105 0.19 -8.72 8.99
C LEU A 105 -1.13 -9.49 9.17
N TRP A 106 -1.89 -9.70 8.09
CA TRP A 106 -3.20 -10.37 8.08
C TRP A 106 -4.27 -9.72 8.97
N ARG A 107 -4.07 -8.46 9.38
CA ARG A 107 -5.03 -7.69 10.19
C ARG A 107 -6.08 -7.04 9.27
N LEU A 108 -6.82 -7.86 8.53
CA LEU A 108 -7.69 -7.44 7.42
C LEU A 108 -8.69 -6.33 7.78
N PRO A 109 -9.39 -6.37 8.94
CA PRO A 109 -10.33 -5.30 9.29
C PRO A 109 -9.66 -3.94 9.53
N THR A 110 -8.44 -3.95 10.07
CA THR A 110 -7.66 -2.73 10.30
C THR A 110 -7.08 -2.22 8.99
N ALA A 111 -6.56 -3.11 8.13
CA ALA A 111 -6.09 -2.76 6.79
C ALA A 111 -7.21 -2.11 5.96
N GLY A 112 -8.40 -2.72 5.94
CA GLY A 112 -9.57 -2.21 5.25
C GLY A 112 -9.98 -0.82 5.74
N ARG A 113 -10.04 -0.59 7.07
CA ARG A 113 -10.36 0.74 7.62
C ARG A 113 -9.36 1.82 7.22
N GLU A 114 -8.06 1.54 7.35
CA GLU A 114 -7.01 2.51 7.00
C GLU A 114 -7.04 2.85 5.50
N LEU A 115 -7.16 1.84 4.63
CA LEU A 115 -7.25 2.04 3.18
C LEU A 115 -8.55 2.77 2.79
N SER A 116 -9.71 2.34 3.30
CA SER A 116 -10.99 2.96 2.99
C SER A 116 -11.10 4.41 3.45
N SER A 117 -10.36 4.81 4.49
CA SER A 117 -10.30 6.21 4.93
C SER A 117 -9.82 7.16 3.82
N LEU A 118 -9.03 6.65 2.86
CA LEU A 118 -8.47 7.43 1.75
C LEU A 118 -9.47 7.64 0.62
N GLU A 119 -10.53 6.83 0.49
CA GLU A 119 -11.48 6.90 -0.63
C GLU A 119 -12.21 8.24 -0.71
N SER A 120 -12.55 8.80 0.45
CA SER A 120 -13.23 10.09 0.60
C SER A 120 -12.39 11.29 0.14
N ARG A 121 -11.08 11.11 -0.04
CA ARG A 121 -10.17 12.20 -0.41
C ARG A 121 -10.35 12.62 -1.86
N LYS A 122 -10.61 13.91 -2.07
CA LYS A 122 -10.81 14.49 -3.40
C LYS A 122 -9.50 14.78 -4.15
N ASP A 123 -8.37 14.83 -3.45
CA ASP A 123 -7.07 15.23 -3.98
C ASP A 123 -6.19 14.07 -4.48
N LEU A 124 -6.69 12.83 -4.41
CA LEU A 124 -6.03 11.67 -4.98
C LEU A 124 -5.95 11.75 -6.50
N THR A 125 -4.79 11.40 -7.05
CA THR A 125 -4.63 11.25 -8.50
C THR A 125 -5.39 10.01 -8.98
N PRO A 126 -5.86 9.96 -10.24
CA PRO A 126 -6.50 8.76 -10.77
C PRO A 126 -5.64 7.50 -10.64
N ARG A 127 -4.33 7.64 -10.94
CA ARG A 127 -3.34 6.59 -10.74
C ARG A 127 -3.30 6.06 -9.30
N PHE A 128 -3.37 6.93 -8.29
CA PHE A 128 -3.36 6.50 -6.90
C PHE A 128 -4.70 5.86 -6.49
N ARG A 129 -5.83 6.36 -7.02
CA ARG A 129 -7.14 5.71 -6.83
C ARG A 129 -7.12 4.29 -7.37
N ALA A 130 -6.55 4.06 -8.55
CA ALA A 130 -6.43 2.72 -9.11
C ALA A 130 -5.65 1.76 -8.20
N VAL A 131 -4.51 2.22 -7.67
CA VAL A 131 -3.67 1.47 -6.72
C VAL A 131 -4.42 1.19 -5.41
N LEU A 132 -5.16 2.17 -4.90
CA LEU A 132 -5.99 2.03 -3.71
C LEU A 132 -7.13 1.03 -3.92
N SER A 133 -7.86 1.13 -5.03
CA SER A 133 -8.97 0.23 -5.36
C SER A 133 -8.47 -1.21 -5.54
N ALA A 134 -7.30 -1.44 -6.15
CA ALA A 134 -6.69 -2.77 -6.24
C ALA A 134 -6.31 -3.33 -4.85
N ALA A 135 -5.77 -2.51 -3.95
CA ALA A 135 -5.47 -2.92 -2.57
C ALA A 135 -6.73 -3.28 -1.78
N LEU A 136 -7.79 -2.49 -1.90
CA LEU A 136 -9.08 -2.76 -1.27
C LEU A 136 -9.75 -4.01 -1.85
N ALA A 137 -9.61 -4.26 -3.16
CA ALA A 137 -10.08 -5.51 -3.78
C ALA A 137 -9.42 -6.74 -3.14
N LEU A 138 -8.11 -6.68 -2.87
CA LEU A 138 -7.39 -7.77 -2.21
C LEU A 138 -7.86 -7.98 -0.77
N VAL A 139 -8.08 -6.91 -0.01
CA VAL A 139 -8.67 -7.00 1.34
C VAL A 139 -10.07 -7.63 1.28
N ASP A 140 -10.94 -7.13 0.39
CA ASP A 140 -12.30 -7.64 0.21
C ASP A 140 -12.29 -9.13 -0.19
N ALA A 141 -11.38 -9.53 -1.08
CA ALA A 141 -11.23 -10.93 -1.51
C ALA A 141 -10.76 -11.83 -0.35
N LEU A 142 -9.79 -11.38 0.45
CA LEU A 142 -9.30 -12.12 1.60
C LEU A 142 -10.32 -12.20 2.74
N GLU A 143 -11.19 -11.21 2.90
CA GLU A 143 -12.30 -11.24 3.86
C GLU A 143 -13.55 -11.98 3.32
N GLY A 144 -13.51 -12.51 2.09
CA GLY A 144 -14.63 -13.23 1.49
C GLY A 144 -15.79 -12.32 1.02
N ARG A 145 -15.59 -11.01 0.94
CA ARG A 145 -16.59 -10.02 0.46
C ARG A 145 -16.60 -9.94 -1.06
N LEU A 146 -16.81 -11.06 -1.73
CA LEU A 146 -16.58 -11.24 -3.18
C LEU A 146 -17.35 -10.22 -4.05
N ALA A 147 -18.60 -9.88 -3.68
CA ALA A 147 -19.42 -8.91 -4.41
C ALA A 147 -18.80 -7.50 -4.49
N ARG A 148 -17.92 -7.13 -3.55
CA ARG A 148 -17.22 -5.83 -3.57
C ARG A 148 -16.00 -5.85 -4.48
N VAL A 149 -15.40 -7.02 -4.69
CA VAL A 149 -14.14 -7.17 -5.43
C VAL A 149 -14.31 -6.74 -6.88
N GLU A 150 -15.39 -7.14 -7.54
CA GLU A 150 -15.64 -6.79 -8.94
C GLU A 150 -15.73 -5.27 -9.16
N LEU A 151 -16.48 -4.57 -8.31
CA LEU A 151 -16.61 -3.10 -8.35
C LEU A 151 -15.24 -2.43 -8.17
N ARG A 152 -14.43 -2.92 -7.23
CA ARG A 152 -13.07 -2.41 -6.96
C ARG A 152 -12.13 -2.61 -8.14
N LEU A 153 -12.16 -3.79 -8.75
CA LEU A 153 -11.33 -4.11 -9.90
C LEU A 153 -11.74 -3.32 -11.15
N ALA A 154 -13.04 -3.10 -11.35
CA ALA A 154 -13.56 -2.25 -12.42
C ALA A 154 -13.10 -0.79 -12.26
N GLU A 155 -13.20 -0.24 -11.05
CA GLU A 155 -12.69 1.10 -10.74
C GLU A 155 -11.18 1.18 -11.00
N ALA A 156 -10.42 0.18 -10.54
CA ALA A 156 -8.98 0.13 -10.71
C ALA A 156 -8.57 0.14 -12.19
N LYS A 157 -9.21 -0.71 -13.02
CA LYS A 157 -8.98 -0.77 -14.47
C LYS A 157 -9.36 0.51 -15.20
N SER A 158 -10.41 1.20 -14.75
CA SER A 158 -10.85 2.46 -15.39
C SER A 158 -9.87 3.63 -15.23
N GLN A 159 -8.90 3.52 -14.31
CA GLN A 159 -8.01 4.63 -13.93
C GLN A 159 -6.52 4.33 -14.13
N ALA A 160 -6.16 3.17 -14.68
CA ALA A 160 -4.77 2.75 -14.84
C ALA A 160 -4.50 2.01 -16.16
N ASP A 161 -3.53 2.54 -16.90
CA ASP A 161 -2.92 1.88 -18.07
C ASP A 161 -1.59 1.18 -17.71
N PHE A 162 -1.40 0.83 -16.43
CA PHE A 162 -0.19 0.16 -15.94
C PHE A 162 -0.54 -1.05 -15.08
N PRO A 163 0.36 -2.04 -14.96
CA PRO A 163 0.10 -3.24 -14.16
C PRO A 163 -0.14 -2.90 -12.69
N LEU A 164 -1.22 -3.42 -12.12
CA LEU A 164 -1.59 -3.26 -10.71
C LEU A 164 -1.41 -4.60 -10.00
N GLY A 165 -0.25 -4.84 -9.36
CA GLY A 165 0.09 -6.15 -8.78
C GLY A 165 -0.95 -6.74 -7.83
N PHE A 166 -1.73 -5.94 -7.10
CA PHE A 166 -2.80 -6.47 -6.23
C PHE A 166 -4.07 -6.89 -6.96
N ALA A 167 -4.31 -6.40 -8.18
CA ALA A 167 -5.50 -6.74 -8.94
C ALA A 167 -5.53 -8.22 -9.37
N PRO A 168 -4.50 -8.80 -10.04
CA PRO A 168 -4.51 -10.21 -10.39
C PRO A 168 -4.45 -11.10 -9.14
N LEU A 169 -3.77 -10.68 -8.06
CA LEU A 169 -3.77 -11.43 -6.79
C LEU A 169 -5.17 -11.48 -6.16
N ALA A 170 -5.91 -10.36 -6.15
CA ALA A 170 -7.28 -10.33 -5.65
C ALA A 170 -8.20 -11.25 -6.49
N SER A 171 -8.10 -11.18 -7.82
CA SER A 171 -8.84 -12.08 -8.70
C SER A 171 -8.50 -13.56 -8.46
N ALA A 172 -7.22 -13.88 -8.24
CA ALA A 172 -6.79 -15.25 -7.94
C ALA A 172 -7.36 -15.75 -6.61
N VAL A 173 -7.41 -14.89 -5.58
CA VAL A 173 -8.06 -15.21 -4.30
C VAL A 173 -9.55 -15.52 -4.50
N VAL A 174 -10.28 -14.69 -5.27
CA VAL A 174 -11.69 -14.96 -5.59
C VAL A 174 -11.84 -16.30 -6.30
N ALA A 175 -11.04 -16.54 -7.35
CA ALA A 175 -11.10 -17.78 -8.11
C ALA A 175 -10.78 -19.01 -7.24
N CYS A 176 -9.81 -18.94 -6.33
CA CYS A 176 -9.54 -20.01 -5.36
C CYS A 176 -10.73 -20.26 -4.43
N ARG A 177 -11.33 -19.20 -3.87
CA ARG A 177 -12.50 -19.31 -2.98
C ARG A 177 -13.71 -19.96 -3.67
N GLU A 178 -13.85 -19.75 -4.96
CA GLU A 178 -14.94 -20.30 -5.77
C GLU A 178 -14.59 -21.66 -6.42
N GLY A 179 -13.41 -22.21 -6.15
CA GLY A 179 -12.97 -23.48 -6.73
C GLY A 179 -12.63 -23.43 -8.23
N ARG A 180 -12.46 -22.23 -8.80
CA ARG A 180 -12.04 -22.01 -10.19
C ARG A 180 -10.52 -22.15 -10.34
N TRP A 181 -9.99 -23.32 -10.02
CA TRP A 181 -8.56 -23.57 -9.85
C TRP A 181 -7.70 -23.28 -11.09
N ALA A 182 -8.18 -23.64 -12.28
CA ALA A 182 -7.46 -23.39 -13.53
C ALA A 182 -7.32 -21.88 -13.83
N GLU A 183 -8.38 -21.12 -13.58
CA GLU A 183 -8.39 -19.66 -13.72
C GLU A 183 -7.49 -19.00 -12.68
N ALA A 184 -7.60 -19.43 -11.40
CA ALA A 184 -6.73 -18.95 -10.34
C ALA A 184 -5.26 -19.14 -10.68
N ARG A 185 -4.88 -20.33 -11.18
CA ARG A 185 -3.51 -20.62 -11.60
C ARG A 185 -3.05 -19.70 -12.74
N ALA A 186 -3.89 -19.45 -13.74
CA ALA A 186 -3.55 -18.52 -14.82
C ALA A 186 -3.31 -17.10 -14.30
N LEU A 187 -4.15 -16.63 -13.37
CA LEU A 187 -4.02 -15.31 -12.74
C LEU A 187 -2.75 -15.19 -11.87
N LEU A 188 -2.36 -16.26 -11.18
CA LEU A 188 -1.14 -16.31 -10.35
C LEU A 188 0.15 -16.26 -11.18
N GLY A 189 0.08 -16.60 -12.47
CA GLY A 189 1.17 -16.48 -13.43
C GLY A 189 1.32 -15.09 -14.07
N ASP A 190 0.50 -14.10 -13.68
CA ASP A 190 0.58 -12.73 -14.21
C ASP A 190 1.91 -12.05 -13.82
N ALA A 191 2.59 -11.45 -14.80
CA ALA A 191 3.89 -10.78 -14.62
C ALA A 191 3.85 -9.65 -13.57
N ALA A 192 2.67 -9.04 -13.33
CA ALA A 192 2.50 -8.03 -12.29
C ALA A 192 2.76 -8.58 -10.86
N LEU A 193 2.74 -9.90 -10.68
CA LEU A 193 2.95 -10.59 -9.42
C LEU A 193 4.41 -11.00 -9.17
N GLU A 194 5.32 -10.81 -10.14
CA GLU A 194 6.74 -11.19 -10.02
C GLU A 194 7.45 -10.41 -8.91
N ASN A 195 7.09 -9.14 -8.75
CA ASN A 195 7.74 -8.21 -7.81
C ASN A 195 7.12 -8.23 -6.40
N LEU A 196 6.16 -9.11 -6.11
CA LEU A 196 5.64 -9.25 -4.75
C LEU A 196 6.76 -9.69 -3.80
N THR A 197 6.78 -9.16 -2.58
CA THR A 197 7.74 -9.48 -1.52
C THR A 197 7.00 -9.89 -0.24
N GLY A 198 7.73 -10.49 0.70
CA GLY A 198 7.22 -10.82 2.03
C GLY A 198 5.96 -11.71 2.03
N PRO A 199 5.05 -11.51 3.00
CA PRO A 199 3.80 -12.26 3.13
C PRO A 199 2.93 -12.36 1.87
N LEU A 200 2.92 -11.34 1.01
CA LEU A 200 2.14 -11.38 -0.23
C LEU A 200 2.73 -12.31 -1.28
N ARG A 201 4.06 -12.46 -1.31
CA ARG A 201 4.71 -13.51 -2.12
C ARG A 201 4.39 -14.89 -1.55
N GLY A 202 4.42 -15.03 -0.22
CA GLY A 202 3.99 -16.25 0.46
C GLY A 202 2.56 -16.64 0.09
N LEU A 203 1.63 -15.68 0.10
CA LEU A 203 0.25 -15.86 -0.34
C LEU A 203 0.16 -16.34 -1.79
N ARG A 204 0.85 -15.67 -2.72
CA ARG A 204 0.88 -16.11 -4.13
C ARG A 204 1.33 -17.56 -4.26
N ASN A 205 2.45 -17.92 -3.63
CA ASN A 205 3.05 -19.25 -3.72
C ASN A 205 2.16 -20.33 -3.06
N ALA A 206 1.55 -20.02 -1.91
CA ALA A 206 0.64 -20.92 -1.22
C ALA A 206 -0.64 -21.17 -2.03
N LEU A 207 -1.22 -20.12 -2.64
CA LEU A 207 -2.37 -20.27 -3.54
C LEU A 207 -1.99 -21.08 -4.80
N GLU A 208 -0.80 -20.88 -5.35
CA GLU A 208 -0.31 -21.64 -6.51
C GLU A 208 -0.17 -23.14 -6.17
N ALA A 209 0.45 -23.45 -5.03
CA ALA A 209 0.54 -24.81 -4.53
C ALA A 209 -0.85 -25.44 -4.34
N TRP A 210 -1.80 -24.67 -3.78
CA TRP A 210 -3.16 -25.15 -3.59
C TRP A 210 -3.87 -25.44 -4.91
N CYS A 211 -3.75 -24.53 -5.89
CA CYS A 211 -4.33 -24.74 -7.21
C CYS A 211 -3.76 -25.97 -7.90
N ILE A 212 -2.44 -26.19 -7.82
CA ILE A 212 -1.79 -27.37 -8.42
C ILE A 212 -2.31 -28.65 -7.76
N GLU A 213 -2.38 -28.69 -6.43
CA GLU A 213 -2.88 -29.86 -5.72
C GLU A 213 -4.34 -30.17 -6.07
N GLN A 214 -5.20 -29.15 -6.16
CA GLN A 214 -6.60 -29.34 -6.56
C GLN A 214 -6.75 -29.82 -8.01
N LEU A 215 -5.86 -29.39 -8.91
CA LEU A 215 -5.91 -29.78 -10.32
C LEU A 215 -5.31 -31.17 -10.60
N THR A 216 -4.34 -31.60 -9.79
CA THR A 216 -3.54 -32.81 -10.08
C THR A 216 -3.71 -33.93 -9.05
N GLY A 217 -4.22 -33.61 -7.86
CA GLY A 217 -4.23 -34.50 -6.71
C GLY A 217 -2.86 -34.68 -6.04
N GLU A 218 -1.80 -34.07 -6.58
CA GLU A 218 -0.45 -34.19 -6.02
C GLU A 218 -0.23 -33.19 -4.89
N ALA A 219 0.14 -33.70 -3.72
CA ALA A 219 0.46 -32.86 -2.58
C ALA A 219 1.64 -31.93 -2.87
N ARG A 220 1.50 -30.63 -2.54
CA ARG A 220 2.58 -29.65 -2.71
C ARG A 220 2.98 -29.05 -1.36
N PRO A 221 4.29 -29.00 -1.03
CA PRO A 221 4.74 -28.38 0.21
C PRO A 221 4.50 -26.87 0.17
N VAL A 222 4.19 -26.29 1.33
CA VAL A 222 3.95 -24.86 1.49
C VAL A 222 4.86 -24.29 2.57
N ASP A 223 5.52 -23.18 2.26
CA ASP A 223 6.29 -22.41 3.24
C ASP A 223 5.35 -21.50 4.04
N ALA A 224 4.89 -21.99 5.19
CA ALA A 224 4.04 -21.24 6.09
C ALA A 224 4.75 -20.00 6.69
N ILE A 225 6.09 -20.03 6.83
CA ILE A 225 6.86 -18.90 7.34
C ILE A 225 6.83 -17.76 6.32
N ALA A 226 6.96 -18.07 5.02
CA ALA A 226 6.85 -17.07 3.97
C ALA A 226 5.45 -16.43 3.90
N LEU A 227 4.38 -17.17 4.23
CA LEU A 227 3.01 -16.65 4.28
C LEU A 227 2.74 -15.82 5.53
N PHE A 228 2.96 -16.39 6.71
CA PHE A 228 2.59 -15.74 7.97
C PHE A 228 3.61 -14.70 8.40
N GLY A 229 4.90 -14.91 8.11
CA GLY A 229 5.97 -14.00 8.49
C GLY A 229 5.94 -13.70 9.99
N GLU A 230 5.78 -12.42 10.32
CA GLU A 230 5.69 -11.93 11.70
C GLU A 230 4.25 -11.94 12.26
N ALA A 231 3.26 -12.32 11.47
CA ALA A 231 1.85 -12.35 11.87
C ALA A 231 1.43 -13.71 12.45
N SER A 232 0.43 -13.71 13.31
CA SER A 232 -0.22 -14.95 13.74
C SER A 232 -1.14 -15.48 12.64
N GLN A 233 -1.30 -16.80 12.61
CA GLN A 233 -2.25 -17.47 11.71
C GLN A 233 -3.71 -17.09 12.01
N ASP A 234 -4.02 -16.72 13.26
CA ASP A 234 -5.38 -16.59 13.77
C ASP A 234 -6.24 -15.61 12.97
N SER A 235 -5.64 -14.50 12.55
CA SER A 235 -6.38 -13.46 11.81
C SER A 235 -6.78 -13.93 10.42
N LEU A 236 -5.90 -14.68 9.75
CA LEU A 236 -6.20 -15.25 8.44
C LEU A 236 -7.13 -16.47 8.58
N GLN A 237 -6.96 -17.30 9.61
CA GLN A 237 -7.84 -18.44 9.90
C GLN A 237 -9.28 -17.99 10.10
N ALA A 238 -9.49 -16.89 10.82
CA ALA A 238 -10.83 -16.34 11.05
C ALA A 238 -11.53 -15.90 9.75
N ALA A 239 -10.76 -15.48 8.74
CA ALA A 239 -11.30 -15.02 7.46
C ALA A 239 -11.35 -16.12 6.37
N TRP A 240 -10.46 -17.11 6.44
CA TRP A 240 -10.34 -18.18 5.45
C TRP A 240 -9.80 -19.48 6.06
N PRO A 241 -10.63 -20.20 6.84
CA PRO A 241 -10.17 -21.36 7.59
C PRO A 241 -9.67 -22.48 6.66
N GLU A 242 -10.35 -22.74 5.55
CA GLU A 242 -9.99 -23.83 4.63
C GLU A 242 -8.59 -23.63 4.02
N PHE A 243 -8.23 -22.37 3.74
CA PHE A 243 -6.92 -22.05 3.20
C PHE A 243 -5.81 -22.23 4.25
N VAL A 244 -6.05 -21.77 5.49
CA VAL A 244 -5.04 -21.91 6.54
C VAL A 244 -4.87 -23.37 6.92
N ASP A 245 -5.94 -24.15 6.99
CA ASP A 245 -5.87 -25.61 7.23
C ASP A 245 -5.03 -26.31 6.15
N PHE A 246 -5.21 -25.93 4.88
CA PHE A 246 -4.35 -26.40 3.78
C PHE A 246 -2.88 -26.03 4.01
N VAL A 247 -2.58 -24.76 4.31
CA VAL A 247 -1.20 -24.28 4.52
C VAL A 247 -0.55 -25.01 5.69
N VAL A 248 -1.22 -25.12 6.83
CA VAL A 248 -0.69 -25.79 8.02
C VAL A 248 -0.44 -27.26 7.73
N THR A 249 -1.39 -27.96 7.10
CA THR A 249 -1.25 -29.38 6.74
C THR A 249 -0.05 -29.60 5.82
N ARG A 250 0.15 -28.73 4.82
CA ARG A 250 1.24 -28.86 3.84
C ARG A 250 2.58 -28.31 4.30
N SER A 251 2.61 -27.51 5.37
CA SER A 251 3.85 -27.07 6.01
C SER A 251 4.54 -28.17 6.84
N LEU A 252 3.78 -29.16 7.30
CA LEU A 252 4.29 -30.31 8.05
C LEU A 252 4.85 -31.42 7.15
N VAL A 253 4.63 -31.34 5.83
CA VAL A 253 5.14 -32.32 4.88
C VAL A 253 6.58 -31.94 4.51
N PRO A 254 7.59 -32.79 4.80
CA PRO A 254 8.96 -32.51 4.40
C PRO A 254 9.05 -32.39 2.87
N PRO A 255 9.91 -31.50 2.34
CA PRO A 255 10.10 -31.41 0.89
C PRO A 255 10.51 -32.78 0.36
N VAL A 256 9.79 -33.25 -0.67
CA VAL A 256 10.09 -34.53 -1.31
C VAL A 256 11.51 -34.42 -1.89
N THR A 257 12.49 -35.02 -1.22
CA THR A 257 13.82 -35.21 -1.78
C THR A 257 13.68 -36.05 -3.03
N PRO A 258 14.12 -35.58 -4.21
CA PRO A 258 14.15 -36.44 -5.38
C PRO A 258 15.07 -37.62 -5.05
N VAL A 259 14.52 -38.83 -5.15
CA VAL A 259 15.29 -40.07 -5.02
C VAL A 259 16.39 -39.98 -6.07
N ALA A 260 17.63 -39.86 -5.62
CA ALA A 260 18.78 -39.98 -6.49
C ALA A 260 18.67 -41.35 -7.15
N THR A 261 18.31 -41.36 -8.43
CA THR A 261 18.41 -42.55 -9.27
C THR A 261 19.87 -42.96 -9.24
N SER A 262 20.17 -44.02 -8.48
CA SER A 262 21.46 -44.67 -8.52
C SER A 262 21.67 -45.14 -9.96
N ALA A 263 22.46 -44.38 -10.71
CA ALA A 263 23.01 -44.83 -11.97
C ALA A 263 23.97 -45.98 -11.64
N GLY A 264 23.43 -47.20 -11.63
CA GLY A 264 24.24 -48.40 -11.67
C GLY A 264 24.88 -48.50 -13.05
N ARG A 265 26.20 -48.32 -13.11
CA ARG A 265 27.12 -49.02 -14.01
C ARG A 265 28.46 -49.17 -13.31
#